data_AF-A0A2N3IYI5-F1
#
_entry.id   AF-A0A2N3IYI5-F1
#
_cell.length_a   1.000
_cell.length_b   1.000
_cell.length_c   1.000
_cell.angle_alpha   90.00
_cell.angle_beta   90.00
_cell.angle_gamma   90.00
#
_symmetry.space_group_name_H-M   'P 1'
#
loop_
_entity.id
_entity.type
_entity.pdbx_description
1 polymer ?
#
loop_
_entity_poly.entity_id
_entity_poly.type
_entity_poly.pdbx_seq_one_letter_code
_entity_poly.pdbx_strand_id
1 'polypeptide(L)' 'MLRRENRIRTIQASLAIEHNTLSLEQVTAVIDGKPVLGLPREIQEVRNAFAAYEAMSNWAEYSVCETQQGFVDF' A
#
# COMPACT_ATOMS: atom_id res chain seq x y z
N MET A 1 14.72 -0.03 -11.28
CA MET A 1 14.83 0.44 -9.88
C MET A 1 13.80 1.50 -9.51
N LEU A 2 13.49 2.49 -10.37
CA LEU A 2 12.60 3.62 -10.03
C LEU A 2 11.17 3.26 -9.58
N ARG A 3 10.55 2.23 -10.17
CA ARG A 3 9.17 1.81 -9.78
C ARG A 3 9.10 1.26 -8.35
N ARG A 4 10.14 0.58 -7.88
CA ARG A 4 10.20 0.00 -6.52
C ARG A 4 10.34 1.09 -5.47
N GLU A 5 11.24 2.06 -5.69
CA GLU A 5 11.42 3.18 -4.76
C GLU A 5 10.17 4.05 -4.64
N ASN A 6 9.51 4.32 -5.77
CA ASN A 6 8.25 5.06 -5.75
C ASN A 6 7.15 4.30 -4.98
N ARG A 7 7.03 2.98 -5.18
CA ARG A 7 6.11 2.14 -4.40
C ARG A 7 6.39 2.22 -2.89
N ILE A 8 7.66 2.12 -2.49
CA ILE A 8 8.06 2.17 -1.07
C ILE A 8 7.67 3.51 -0.46
N ARG A 9 7.86 4.63 -1.17
CA ARG A 9 7.43 5.96 -0.72
C ARG A 9 5.92 6.06 -0.58
N THR A 10 5.17 5.52 -1.54
CA THR A 10 3.70 5.50 -1.47
C THR A 10 3.21 4.70 -0.27
N ILE A 11 3.78 3.51 -0.03
CA ILE A 11 3.43 2.66 1.12
C ILE A 11 3.76 3.37 2.44
N GLN A 12 4.93 4.00 2.54
CA GLN A 12 5.31 4.73 3.75
C GLN A 12 4.34 5.90 4.00
N ALA A 13 4.00 6.67 2.97
CA ALA A 13 3.08 7.80 3.11
C ALA A 13 1.66 7.34 3.52
N SER A 14 1.15 6.24 2.96
CA SER A 14 -0.17 5.72 3.33
C SER A 14 -0.20 5.21 4.76
N LEU A 15 0.83 4.47 5.19
CA LEU A 15 0.89 3.94 6.55
C LEU A 15 1.12 5.04 7.60
N ALA A 16 1.86 6.08 7.25
CA ALA A 16 2.04 7.24 8.15
C ALA A 16 0.72 7.95 8.47
N ILE A 17 -0.24 7.96 7.53
CA ILE A 17 -1.60 8.49 7.77
C ILE A 17 -2.35 7.63 8.78
N GLU A 18 -2.15 6.31 8.75
CA GLU A 18 -2.74 5.35 9.71
C GLU A 18 -1.96 5.26 11.04
N HIS A 19 -1.15 6.28 11.35
CA HIS A 19 -0.33 6.37 12.56
C HIS A 19 0.80 5.34 12.67
N ASN A 20 1.27 4.79 11.56
CA ASN A 20 2.51 4.01 11.55
C ASN A 20 3.72 4.96 11.71
N THR A 21 4.61 4.64 12.66
CA THR A 21 5.74 5.50 13.03
C THR A 21 7.05 5.14 12.33
N LEU A 22 7.07 4.10 11.49
CA LEU A 22 8.28 3.67 10.81
C LEU A 22 8.73 4.69 9.76
N SER A 23 10.02 5.04 9.81
CA SER A 23 10.64 5.91 8.82
C SER A 23 10.76 5.23 7.46
N LEU A 24 10.97 6.01 6.40
CA LEU A 24 11.21 5.47 5.06
C LEU A 24 12.37 4.47 5.01
N GLU A 25 13.43 4.73 5.80
CA GLU A 25 14.57 3.83 5.91
C GLU A 25 14.19 2.52 6.59
N GLN A 26 13.42 2.58 7.68
CA GLN A 26 12.92 1.39 8.38
C GLN A 26 11.96 0.58 7.51
N VAL A 27 11.03 1.23 6.80
CA VAL A 27 10.13 0.57 5.83
C VAL A 27 10.94 -0.14 4.76
N THR A 28 11.96 0.51 4.21
CA THR A 28 12.87 -0.10 3.22
C THR A 28 13.61 -1.30 3.81
N ALA A 29 14.11 -1.18 5.05
CA ALA A 29 14.78 -2.28 5.74
C ALA A 29 13.84 -3.47 6.01
N VAL A 30 12.57 -3.25 6.36
CA VAL A 30 11.55 -4.30 6.49
C VAL A 30 11.36 -5.06 5.18
N ILE A 31 11.24 -4.33 4.07
CA ILE A 31 11.03 -4.89 2.73
C ILE A 31 12.29 -5.64 2.24
N ASP A 32 13.48 -5.15 2.57
CA ASP A 32 14.75 -5.81 2.28
C ASP A 32 15.05 -7.02 3.20
N GLY A 33 14.18 -7.30 4.20
CA GLY A 33 14.37 -8.41 5.15
C GLY A 33 15.44 -8.15 6.20
N LYS A 34 15.86 -6.90 6.38
CA LYS A 34 16.84 -6.49 7.40
C LYS A 34 16.16 -6.36 8.77
N PRO A 35 16.93 -6.52 9.88
CA PRO A 35 16.40 -6.29 11.22
C PRO A 35 15.99 -4.82 11.40
N VAL A 36 14.81 -4.59 11.98
CA VAL A 36 14.25 -3.26 12.24
C VAL A 36 13.71 -3.22 13.66
N LEU A 37 14.04 -2.13 14.37
CA LEU A 37 13.44 -1.82 15.67
C LEU A 37 12.13 -1.07 15.43
N GLY A 38 11.03 -1.60 15.96
CA GLY A 38 9.69 -1.04 15.80
C GLY A 38 8.64 -1.95 16.43
N LEU A 39 7.38 -1.50 16.46
CA LEU A 39 6.29 -2.33 16.97
C LEU A 39 6.05 -3.49 15.99
N PRO A 40 5.89 -4.74 16.48
CA PRO A 40 5.64 -5.89 15.60
C PRO A 40 4.44 -5.69 14.67
N ARG A 41 3.41 -4.99 15.15
CA ARG A 41 2.22 -4.62 14.38
C ARG A 41 2.56 -3.72 13.18
N GLU A 42 3.31 -2.64 13.40
CA GLU A 42 3.69 -1.69 12.35
C GLU A 42 4.56 -2.36 11.28
N ILE A 43 5.45 -3.25 11.69
CA ILE A 43 6.27 -4.06 10.78
C ILE A 43 5.38 -4.97 9.93
N GLN A 44 4.37 -5.58 10.54
CA GLN A 44 3.42 -6.44 9.81
C GLN A 44 2.55 -5.65 8.84
N GLU A 45 2.12 -4.44 9.20
CA GLU A 45 1.39 -3.52 8.31
C GLU A 45 2.21 -3.19 7.06
N VAL A 46 3.50 -2.89 7.21
CA VAL A 46 4.41 -2.67 6.07
C VAL A 46 4.51 -3.90 5.18
N ARG A 47 4.68 -5.10 5.75
CA ARG A 47 4.75 -6.35 4.99
C ARG A 47 3.47 -6.62 4.21
N ASN A 48 2.33 -6.42 4.86
CA ASN A 48 1.01 -6.63 4.27
C ASN A 48 0.76 -5.64 3.13
N ALA A 49 1.04 -4.35 3.36
CA ALA A 49 0.88 -3.30 2.36
C ALA A 49 1.77 -3.57 1.14
N PHE A 50 3.04 -3.94 1.36
CA PHE A 50 3.95 -4.29 0.27
C PHE A 50 3.45 -5.50 -0.54
N ALA A 51 3.03 -6.57 0.13
CA ALA A 51 2.48 -7.75 -0.53
C ALA A 51 1.21 -7.44 -1.35
N ALA A 52 0.32 -6.61 -0.81
CA ALA A 52 -0.87 -6.15 -1.52
C ALA A 52 -0.48 -5.37 -2.78
N TYR A 53 0.42 -4.39 -2.68
CA TYR A 53 0.87 -3.61 -3.83
C TYR A 53 1.55 -4.46 -4.90
N GLU A 54 2.36 -5.45 -4.54
CA GLU A 54 2.95 -6.40 -5.50
C GLU A 54 1.87 -7.23 -6.20
N ALA A 55 0.87 -7.72 -5.46
CA ALA A 55 -0.23 -8.51 -6.01
C ALA A 55 -1.16 -7.70 -6.94
N MET A 56 -1.35 -6.40 -6.68
CA MET A 56 -2.17 -5.51 -7.51
C MET A 56 -1.70 -5.43 -8.96
N SER A 57 -0.42 -5.66 -9.25
CA SER A 57 0.08 -5.72 -10.64
C SER A 57 -0.57 -6.83 -11.47
N ASN A 58 -1.17 -7.83 -10.81
CA ASN A 58 -1.84 -8.96 -11.46
C ASN A 58 -3.37 -8.87 -11.37
N TRP A 59 -3.92 -7.78 -10.84
CA TRP A 59 -5.37 -7.61 -10.77
C TRP A 59 -5.89 -7.13 -12.13
N ALA A 60 -6.86 -7.85 -12.68
CA ALA A 60 -7.61 -7.36 -13.83
C ALA A 60 -8.36 -6.10 -13.39
N GLU A 61 -8.20 -5.00 -14.14
CA GLU A 61 -8.91 -3.76 -13.88
C GLU A 61 -10.41 -4.04 -13.84
N TYR A 62 -11.00 -3.89 -12.66
CA TYR A 62 -12.44 -3.93 -12.53
C TYR A 62 -12.97 -2.69 -13.23
N SER A 63 -13.60 -2.89 -14.39
CA SER A 63 -14.39 -1.84 -15.02
C SER A 63 -15.53 -1.55 -14.05
N VAL A 64 -15.46 -0.40 -13.36
CA VAL A 64 -16.61 0.09 -12.60
C VAL A 64 -17.68 0.36 -13.63
N CYS A 65 -18.67 -0.53 -13.73
CA CYS A 65 -19.89 -0.22 -14.44
C CYS A 65 -20.53 0.94 -13.69
N GLU A 66 -20.29 2.15 -14.19
CA GLU A 66 -21.04 3.34 -13.82
C GLU A 66 -22.52 2.96 -13.98
N THR A 67 -23.22 2.79 -12.86
CA THR A 67 -24.66 2.62 -12.88
C THR A 67 -25.22 3.88 -13.51
N GLN A 68 -25.57 3.81 -14.79
CA GLN A 68 -26.50 4.76 -15.39
C GLN A 68 -27.81 4.62 -14.61
N GLN A 69 -27.96 5.41 -13.55
CA GLN A 69 -29.26 5.67 -12.94
C GLN A 69 -30.02 6.60 -13.90
N GLY A 70 -30.48 6.03 -15.01
CA GLY A 70 -31.44 6.64 -15.90
C GLY A 70 -32.83 6.55 -15.30
N PHE A 71 -33.51 7.71 -15.25
CA PHE A 71 -34.95 7.90 -15.31
C PHE A 71 -35.84 7.11 -14.33
N VAL A 72 -36.29 7.81 -13.30
CA VAL A 72 -37.71 7.77 -12.91
C VAL A 72 -38.24 9.20 -13.04
N ASP A 73 -38.95 9.42 -14.15
CA ASP A 73 -39.85 10.57 -14.29
C ASP A 73 -40.90 10.49 -13.17
N PHE A 74 -41.05 11.60 -12.44
CA PHE A 74 -42.24 11.92 -11.66
C PHE A 74 -42.82 13.23 -12.19
#